data_AF-A0A4R7C8E9-F1
#
_entry.id   AF-A0A4R7C8E9-F1
#
_cell.length_a   1.000
_cell.length_b   1.000
_cell.length_c   1.000
_cell.angle_alpha   90.00
_cell.angle_beta   90.00
_cell.angle_gamma   90.00
#
_symmetry.space_group_name_H-M   'P 1'
#
loop_
_entity.id
_entity.type
_entity.pdbx_description
1 polymer ?
#
loop_
_entity_poly.entity_id
_entity_poly.type
_entity_poly.pdbx_seq_one_letter_code
_entity_poly.pdbx_strand_id
1 'polypeptide(L)' 'MPAVVTRQVWQPRLGRDLTDEDARQIMHNVTGFFGVLAEWSRAERLAAANDTATPAKPIEGEVRHDR' A
#
# COMPACT_ATOMS: atom_id res chain seq x y z
N MET A 1 -9.68 24.70 4.44
CA MET A 1 -8.27 24.84 3.98
C MET A 1 -7.38 23.87 4.77
N PRO A 2 -6.92 22.76 4.17
CA PRO A 2 -6.21 21.67 4.89
C PRO A 2 -4.82 22.05 5.40
N ALA A 3 -4.17 23.06 4.82
CA ALA A 3 -2.85 23.55 5.25
C ALA A 3 -2.83 24.06 6.71
N VAL A 4 -3.93 24.65 7.18
CA VAL A 4 -4.05 25.15 8.57
C VAL A 4 -3.97 24.02 9.59
N VAL A 5 -4.60 22.88 9.30
CA VAL A 5 -4.58 21.70 10.18
C VAL A 5 -3.19 21.09 10.22
N THR A 6 -2.53 20.95 9.06
CA THR A 6 -1.15 20.47 9.00
C THR A 6 -0.24 21.38 9.82
N ARG A 7 -0.32 22.69 9.66
CA ARG A 7 0.49 23.62 10.46
C ARG A 7 0.24 23.45 11.97
N GLN A 8 -1.01 23.40 12.43
CA GLN A 8 -1.33 23.22 13.86
C GLN A 8 -0.75 21.93 14.45
N VAL A 9 -0.76 20.83 13.70
CA VAL A 9 -0.20 19.55 14.16
C VAL A 9 1.32 19.60 14.21
N TRP A 10 1.98 20.20 13.21
CA TRP A 10 3.43 20.09 13.07
C TRP A 10 4.21 21.25 13.74
N GLN A 11 3.60 22.42 13.91
CA GLN A 11 4.22 23.60 14.50
C GLN A 11 4.79 23.36 15.92
N PRO A 12 4.13 22.66 16.85
CA PRO A 12 4.70 22.38 18.17
C PRO A 12 5.84 21.36 18.15
N ARG A 13 5.98 20.60 17.05
CA ARG A 13 6.92 19.48 16.91
C ARG A 13 8.19 19.90 16.16
N LEU A 14 8.12 20.97 15.39
CA LEU A 14 9.26 21.56 14.71
C LEU A 14 9.75 22.77 15.49
N GLY A 15 11.05 22.83 15.77
CA GLY A 15 11.70 23.99 16.41
C GLY A 15 11.82 25.22 15.50
N ARG A 16 10.95 25.34 14.50
CA ARG A 16 10.91 26.45 13.53
C ARG A 16 9.47 26.76 13.15
N ASP A 17 9.23 28.01 12.74
CA ASP A 17 7.94 28.40 12.19
C ASP A 17 7.67 27.72 10.85
N LEU A 18 6.47 27.13 10.71
CA LEU A 18 6.01 26.55 9.46
C LEU A 18 5.26 27.58 8.64
N THR A 19 5.66 27.72 7.39
CA THR A 19 4.89 28.47 6.40
C THR A 19 3.71 27.64 5.88
N ASP A 20 2.77 28.29 5.19
CA ASP A 20 1.69 27.57 4.50
C ASP A 20 2.20 26.67 3.36
N GLU A 21 3.36 27.00 2.78
CA GLU A 21 4.03 26.15 1.80
C GLU A 21 4.60 24.89 2.46
N ASP A 22 5.30 25.04 3.59
CA ASP A 22 5.80 23.90 4.36
C ASP A 22 4.67 22.96 4.77
N ALA A 23 3.54 23.52 5.22
CA ALA A 23 2.36 22.74 5.57
C ALA A 23 1.79 21.95 4.38
N ARG A 24 1.78 22.53 3.18
CA ARG A 24 1.36 21.83 1.96
C ARG A 24 2.35 20.74 1.57
N GLN A 25 3.64 21.00 1.67
CA GLN A 25 4.67 20.03 1.35
C GLN A 25 4.69 18.85 2.33
N ILE A 26 4.52 19.10 3.63
CA ILE A 26 4.36 18.05 4.65
C ILE A 26 3.15 17.17 4.31
N MET A 27 2.01 17.77 3.99
CA MET A 27 0.81 17.04 3.62
C MET A 27 1.05 16.16 2.37
N HIS A 28 1.67 16.72 1.33
CA HIS A 28 2.00 15.97 0.11
C HIS A 28 2.92 14.77 0.40
N ASN A 29 3.98 14.99 1.17
CA ASN A 29 4.94 13.94 1.52
C ASN A 29 4.31 12.82 2.35
N VAL A 30 3.52 13.18 3.37
CA VAL A 30 2.85 12.19 4.25
C VAL A 30 1.84 11.38 3.45
N THR A 31 0.99 12.04 2.65
CA THR A 31 -0.02 11.34 1.83
C THR A 31 0.63 10.44 0.78
N GLY A 32 1.70 10.89 0.11
CA GLY A 32 2.46 10.08 -0.83
C GLY A 32 3.10 8.86 -0.19
N PHE A 33 3.73 9.01 0.97
CA PHE A 33 4.33 7.90 1.71
C PHE A 33 3.32 6.82 2.07
N PHE A 34 2.16 7.20 2.62
CA PHE A 34 1.10 6.23 2.93
C PHE A 34 0.45 5.65 1.67
N GLY A 35 0.43 6.37 0.55
CA GLY A 35 0.02 5.85 -0.75
C GLY A 35 0.86 4.65 -1.18
N VAL A 36 2.19 4.75 -1.10
CA VAL A 36 3.11 3.65 -1.42
C VAL A 36 2.87 2.44 -0.50
N LEU A 37 2.72 2.66 0.80
CA LEU A 37 2.41 1.58 1.75
C LEU A 37 1.07 0.91 1.44
N ALA A 38 0.05 1.68 1.06
CA ALA A 38 -1.24 1.15 0.69
C ALA A 38 -1.18 0.31 -0.60
N GLU A 39 -0.36 0.73 -1.57
CA GLU A 39 -0.11 -0.03 -2.80
C GLU A 39 0.55 -1.38 -2.51
N TRP A 40 1.62 -1.40 -1.71
CA TRP A 40 2.28 -2.65 -1.33
C TRP A 40 1.34 -3.56 -0.53
N SER A 41 0.63 -3.01 0.45
CA SER A 41 -0.36 -3.77 1.23
C SER A 41 -1.47 -4.35 0.34
N ARG A 42 -1.89 -3.64 -0.71
CA ARG A 42 -2.85 -4.15 -1.70
C ARG A 42 -2.24 -5.25 -2.56
N ALA A 43 -1.00 -5.09 -3.00
CA ALA A 43 -0.29 -6.10 -3.79
C ALA A 43 -0.10 -7.40 -3.01
N GLU A 44 0.29 -7.33 -1.74
CA GLU A 44 0.41 -8.49 -0.84
C GLU A 44 -0.91 -9.24 -0.69
N ARG A 45 -2.02 -8.52 -0.48
CA ARG A 45 -3.36 -9.14 -0.40
C ARG A 45 -3.77 -9.82 -1.70
N LEU A 46 -3.46 -9.22 -2.85
CA LEU A 46 -3.75 -9.81 -4.17
C LEU A 46 -2.88 -11.04 -4.45
N ALA A 47 -1.60 -10.99 -4.08
CA ALA A 47 -0.70 -12.14 -4.20
C ALA A 47 -1.19 -13.32 -3.34
N ALA A 48 -1.52 -13.07 -2.07
CA ALA A 48 -2.07 -14.10 -1.18
C ALA A 48 -3.39 -14.71 -1.70
N ALA A 49 -4.26 -13.90 -2.30
CA ALA A 49 -5.49 -14.41 -2.91
C ALA A 49 -5.18 -15.30 -4.14
N ASN A 50 -4.20 -14.93 -4.94
CA ASN A 50 -3.82 -15.71 -6.14
C ASN A 50 -3.07 -17.01 -5.79
N ASP A 51 -2.28 -17.05 -4.70
CA ASP A 51 -1.58 -18.27 -4.27
C ASP A 51 -2.54 -19.38 -3.80
N THR A 52 -3.73 -19.01 -3.30
CA THR A 52 -4.79 -19.99 -2.97
C THR A 52 -5.44 -20.63 -4.19
N ALA A 53 -5.24 -20.06 -5.39
CA ALA A 53 -5.64 -20.66 -6.65
C ALA A 53 -4.54 -21.59 -7.19
N THR A 54 -4.07 -22.53 -6.37
CA THR A 54 -3.28 -23.65 -6.92
C THR A 54 -4.20 -24.43 -7.87
N PRO A 55 -3.87 -24.58 -9.16
CA PRO A 55 -4.66 -25.42 -10.05
C PRO A 55 -4.60 -26.85 -9.50
N ALA A 56 -5.77 -27.48 -9.37
CA ALA A 56 -5.86 -28.89 -9.02
C ALA A 56 -4.86 -29.68 -9.88
N LYS A 57 -3.99 -30.43 -9.21
CA LYS A 57 -3.03 -31.37 -9.79
C LYS A 57 -3.63 -32.01 -11.05
N PRO A 58 -2.93 -32.01 -12.21
CA PRO A 58 -3.36 -32.83 -13.33
C PRO A 58 -3.48 -34.26 -12.83
N ILE A 59 -4.59 -34.91 -13.18
CA ILE A 59 -4.91 -36.27 -12.78
C ILE A 59 -3.89 -37.18 -13.46
N GLU A 60 -2.74 -37.43 -12.82
CA GLU A 60 -1.81 -38.50 -13.18
C GLU A 60 -2.53 -39.82 -12.89
N GLY A 61 -3.24 -40.35 -13.89
CA GLY A 61 -4.03 -41.54 -13.67
C GLY A 61 -4.70 -42.16 -14.89
N GLU A 62 -4.28 -41.84 -16.13
CA GLU A 62 -4.77 -42.58 -17.31
C GLU A 62 -3.64 -43.47 -17.87
N VAL A 63 -3.36 -44.58 -17.18
CA VAL A 63 -2.66 -45.72 -17.80
C VAL A 63 -3.72 -46.55 -18.51
N ARG A 64 -3.91 -46.31 -19.81
CA ARG A 64 -4.64 -47.23 -20.68
C ARG A 64 -3.78 -48.45 -20.92
N HIS A 65 -4.06 -49.54 -20.21
CA HIS A 65 -3.67 -50.86 -20.65
C HIS A 65 -4.71 -51.34 -21.65
N ASP A 66 -4.44 -51.17 -22.94
CA ASP A 66 -5.14 -51.91 -23.97
C ASP A 66 -4.50 -53.30 -24.09
N ARG A 67 -5.34 -54.32 -24.10
CA ARG A 67 -4.96 -55.74 -24.02
C ARG A 67 -4.93 -56.37 -25.41
#